data_AF-A0A803XSS0-F1
#
_entry.id   AF-A0A803XSS0-F1
#
_cell.length_a   1.000
_cell.length_b   1.000
_cell.length_c   1.000
_cell.angle_alpha   90.00
_cell.angle_beta   90.00
_cell.angle_gamma   90.00
#
_symmetry.space_group_name_H-M   'P 1'
#
loop_
_entity.id
_entity.type
_entity.pdbx_description
1 polymer ?
#
loop_
_entity_poly.entity_id
_entity_poly.type
_entity_poly.pdbx_seq_one_letter_code
_entity_poly.pdbx_strand_id
1 'polypeptide(L)'
;MAALSKSIPHNCYEIGHTWHPRCSVAVLHVTQGALAESLRIYGTLYLIAAILRKRKLDYYLHKLLPEILQSTSFLTANGTLYIACFCILRKLLGKFYFWSPGFGAALPASYMAILIERKSRYSSC
;
A
#
# COMPACT_ATOMS: atom_id res chain seq x y z
N MET A 1 24.91 16.87 -12.58
CA MET A 1 23.73 16.91 -11.68
C MET A 1 22.64 17.86 -12.21
N ALA A 2 22.24 17.74 -13.49
CA ALA A 2 21.23 18.61 -14.11
C ALA A 2 19.94 17.86 -14.52
N ALA A 3 19.95 16.52 -14.49
CA ALA A 3 18.79 15.71 -14.88
C ALA A 3 17.72 15.61 -13.78
N LEU A 4 18.10 15.78 -12.50
CA LEU A 4 17.19 15.62 -11.37
C LEU A 4 16.23 16.82 -11.20
N SER A 5 16.67 18.02 -11.57
CA SER A 5 15.91 19.27 -11.48
C SER A 5 15.03 19.55 -12.69
N LYS A 6 15.12 18.72 -13.75
CA LYS A 6 14.29 18.90 -14.95
C LYS A 6 12.82 18.66 -14.56
N SER A 7 12.05 19.74 -14.56
CA SER A 7 10.64 19.69 -14.20
C SER A 7 9.82 19.14 -15.35
N ILE A 8 8.94 18.20 -15.05
CA ILE A 8 7.98 17.63 -15.99
C ILE A 8 6.65 18.39 -15.80
N PRO A 9 6.14 19.10 -16.82
CA PRO A 9 4.96 19.95 -16.71
C PRO A 9 3.65 19.15 -16.81
N HIS A 10 3.62 17.92 -16.32
CA HIS A 10 2.45 17.06 -16.35
C HIS A 10 1.71 17.07 -15.01
N ASN A 11 0.43 16.73 -15.07
CA ASN A 11 -0.40 16.61 -13.87
C ASN A 11 -0.30 15.21 -13.27
N CYS A 12 -0.66 15.08 -11.99
CA CYS A 12 -0.65 13.80 -11.28
C CYS A 12 -1.59 12.75 -11.91
N TYR A 13 -2.68 13.22 -12.51
CA TYR A 13 -3.57 12.41 -13.33
C TYR A 13 -2.88 11.81 -14.57
N GLU A 14 -2.05 12.58 -15.29
CA GLU A 14 -1.43 12.15 -16.55
C GLU A 14 -0.32 11.12 -16.34
N ILE A 15 0.32 11.13 -15.16
CA ILE A 15 1.48 10.27 -14.87
C ILE A 15 1.13 9.13 -13.92
N GLY A 16 0.43 9.42 -12.82
CA GLY A 16 0.37 8.50 -11.68
C GLY A 16 -1.00 7.90 -11.38
N HIS A 17 -2.09 8.61 -11.71
CA HIS A 17 -3.45 8.11 -11.46
C HIS A 17 -4.42 8.38 -12.62
N THR A 18 -4.04 7.88 -13.80
CA THR A 18 -4.76 8.06 -15.06
C THR A 18 -6.19 7.52 -15.09
N TRP A 19 -6.59 6.72 -14.09
CA TRP A 19 -7.94 6.16 -13.98
C TRP A 19 -8.98 7.11 -13.37
N HIS A 20 -8.57 8.15 -12.63
CA HIS A 20 -9.52 9.11 -12.07
C HIS A 20 -8.89 10.49 -11.82
N PRO A 21 -9.51 11.61 -12.24
CA PRO A 21 -8.91 12.95 -12.15
C PRO A 21 -8.76 13.46 -10.72
N ARG A 22 -9.63 13.04 -9.79
CA ARG A 22 -9.53 13.39 -8.37
C ARG A 22 -8.56 12.45 -7.64
N CYS A 23 -7.50 13.01 -7.05
CA CYS A 23 -6.48 12.26 -6.31
C CYS A 23 -7.07 11.44 -5.14
N SER A 24 -8.03 11.97 -4.40
CA SER A 24 -8.65 11.27 -3.26
C SER A 24 -9.38 10.01 -3.69
N VAL A 25 -10.18 10.10 -4.76
CA VAL A 25 -10.89 8.96 -5.33
C VAL A 25 -9.90 7.96 -5.94
N ALA A 26 -8.84 8.43 -6.58
CA ALA A 26 -7.79 7.57 -7.10
C ALA A 26 -7.10 6.75 -5.99
N VAL A 27 -6.76 7.40 -4.86
CA VAL A 27 -6.22 6.73 -3.67
C VAL A 27 -7.21 5.70 -3.14
N LEU A 28 -8.48 6.05 -2.99
CA LEU A 28 -9.52 5.12 -2.51
C LEU A 28 -9.69 3.91 -3.42
N HIS A 29 -9.68 4.10 -4.74
CA HIS A 29 -9.74 2.99 -5.70
C HIS A 29 -8.56 2.03 -5.54
N VAL A 30 -7.35 2.56 -5.33
CA VAL A 30 -6.16 1.73 -5.08
C VAL A 30 -6.27 1.03 -3.74
N THR A 31 -6.72 1.70 -2.69
CA THR A 31 -6.95 1.06 -1.38
C THR A 31 -7.94 -0.07 -1.47
N GLN A 32 -9.09 0.14 -2.12
CA GLN A 32 -10.13 -0.87 -2.26
C GLN A 32 -9.66 -2.03 -3.13
N GLY A 33 -8.99 -1.76 -4.25
CA GLY A 33 -8.43 -2.79 -5.12
C GLY A 33 -7.35 -3.61 -4.42
N ALA A 34 -6.40 -2.96 -3.76
CA ALA A 34 -5.33 -3.62 -3.02
C ALA A 34 -5.86 -4.45 -1.85
N LEU A 35 -6.87 -3.94 -1.12
CA LEU A 35 -7.52 -4.69 -0.05
C LEU A 35 -8.29 -5.91 -0.58
N ALA A 36 -9.04 -5.75 -1.66
CA ALA A 36 -9.78 -6.87 -2.26
C ALA A 36 -8.84 -7.95 -2.79
N GLU A 37 -7.78 -7.58 -3.52
CA GLU A 37 -6.85 -8.54 -4.09
C GLU A 37 -5.98 -9.22 -3.03
N SER A 38 -5.52 -8.49 -2.01
CA SER A 38 -4.83 -9.10 -0.87
C SER A 38 -5.72 -10.10 -0.13
N LEU A 39 -6.97 -9.75 0.17
CA LEU A 39 -7.92 -10.68 0.78
C LEU A 39 -8.22 -11.89 -0.11
N ARG A 40 -8.25 -11.75 -1.44
CA ARG A 40 -8.41 -12.89 -2.36
C ARG A 40 -7.19 -13.80 -2.34
N ILE A 41 -5.97 -13.26 -2.41
CA ILE A 41 -4.73 -14.05 -2.37
C ILE A 41 -4.62 -14.79 -1.03
N TYR A 42 -4.68 -14.06 0.08
CA TYR A 42 -4.55 -14.64 1.41
C TYR A 42 -5.74 -15.53 1.78
N GLY A 43 -6.96 -15.15 1.37
CA GLY A 43 -8.16 -15.96 1.56
C GLY A 43 -8.12 -17.28 0.82
N THR A 44 -7.59 -17.31 -0.41
CA THR A 44 -7.42 -18.55 -1.18
C THR A 44 -6.38 -19.46 -0.52
N LEU A 45 -5.23 -18.90 -0.14
CA LEU A 45 -4.20 -19.65 0.60
C LEU A 45 -4.74 -20.23 1.90
N TYR A 46 -5.53 -19.44 2.62
CA TYR A 46 -6.19 -19.86 3.85
C TYR A 46 -7.18 -21.00 3.61
N LEU A 47 -8.01 -20.91 2.56
CA LEU A 47 -8.98 -21.94 2.23
C LEU A 47 -8.29 -23.28 1.92
N ILE A 48 -7.19 -23.25 1.16
CA ILE A 48 -6.36 -24.42 0.89
C ILE A 48 -5.74 -24.96 2.19
N ALA A 49 -5.19 -24.09 3.03
CA ALA A 49 -4.64 -24.48 4.32
C ALA A 49 -5.71 -25.05 5.28
N ALA A 50 -6.95 -24.59 5.20
CA ALA A 50 -8.08 -25.12 5.96
C ALA A 50 -8.40 -26.56 5.56
N ILE A 51 -8.47 -26.82 4.25
CA ILE A 51 -8.71 -28.14 3.68
C ILE A 51 -7.60 -29.13 4.05
N LEU A 52 -6.33 -28.73 3.92
CA LEU A 52 -5.19 -29.60 4.18
C LEU A 52 -4.97 -29.93 5.66
N ARG A 53 -5.20 -28.98 6.57
CA ARG A 53 -4.80 -29.12 7.98
C ARG A 53 -5.87 -29.71 8.90
N LYS A 54 -7.15 -29.74 8.47
CA LYS A 54 -8.31 -30.18 9.28
C LYS A 54 -8.26 -29.72 10.76
N ARG A 55 -7.83 -28.47 11.01
CA ARG A 55 -7.70 -27.93 12.38
C ARG A 55 -9.00 -27.27 12.85
N LYS A 56 -9.12 -27.08 14.17
CA LYS A 56 -10.21 -26.31 14.79
C LYS A 56 -10.19 -24.84 14.33
N LEU A 57 -11.38 -24.25 14.16
CA LEU A 57 -11.59 -22.87 13.74
C LEU A 57 -10.88 -21.84 14.64
N ASP A 58 -10.73 -22.12 15.94
CA ASP A 58 -10.04 -21.24 16.89
C ASP A 58 -8.59 -20.93 16.50
N TYR A 59 -7.84 -21.92 16.00
CA TYR A 59 -6.46 -21.72 15.58
C TYR A 59 -6.36 -20.69 14.45
N TYR A 60 -7.34 -20.73 13.57
CA TYR A 60 -7.35 -19.87 12.41
C TYR A 60 -7.76 -18.44 12.74
N LEU A 61 -8.78 -18.26 13.59
CA LEU A 61 -9.24 -16.94 14.05
C LEU A 61 -8.17 -16.23 14.89
N HIS A 62 -7.49 -16.95 15.79
CA HIS A 62 -6.55 -16.33 16.73
C HIS A 62 -5.14 -16.15 16.18
N LYS A 63 -4.70 -16.98 15.22
CA LYS A 63 -3.33 -16.93 14.71
C LYS A 63 -3.25 -16.48 13.26
N LEU A 64 -4.03 -17.11 12.38
CA LEU A 64 -3.87 -16.90 10.95
C LEU A 64 -4.57 -15.62 10.45
N LEU A 65 -5.74 -15.29 10.99
CA LEU A 65 -6.45 -14.05 10.67
C LEU A 65 -5.64 -12.78 10.99
N PRO A 66 -5.05 -12.59 12.19
CA PRO A 66 -4.24 -11.41 12.46
C PRO A 66 -2.96 -11.36 11.62
N GLU A 67 -2.34 -12.50 11.29
CA GLU A 67 -1.19 -12.55 10.38
C GLU A 67 -1.58 -12.08 8.96
N ILE A 68 -2.73 -12.54 8.44
CA ILE A 68 -3.25 -12.11 7.13
C ILE A 68 -3.60 -10.63 7.14
N LEU A 69 -4.31 -10.15 8.16
CA LEU A 69 -4.67 -8.74 8.28
C LEU A 69 -3.43 -7.86 8.38
N GLN A 70 -2.38 -8.32 9.06
CA GLN A 70 -1.10 -7.62 9.13
C GLN A 70 -0.45 -7.52 7.75
N SER A 71 -0.27 -8.63 7.02
CA SER A 71 0.31 -8.60 5.66
C SER A 71 -0.54 -7.80 4.67
N THR A 72 -1.86 -7.93 4.76
CA THR A 72 -2.84 -7.18 3.97
C THR A 72 -2.73 -5.68 4.26
N SER A 73 -2.66 -5.29 5.53
CA SER A 73 -2.52 -3.89 5.95
C SER A 73 -1.20 -3.30 5.47
N PHE A 74 -0.08 -4.04 5.55
CA PHE A 74 1.21 -3.59 5.06
C PHE A 74 1.19 -3.33 3.55
N LEU A 75 0.72 -4.31 2.77
CA LEU A 75 0.68 -4.20 1.30
C LEU A 75 -0.27 -3.09 0.85
N THR A 76 -1.47 -3.05 1.44
CA THR A 76 -2.49 -2.04 1.14
C THR A 76 -2.00 -0.65 1.52
N ALA A 77 -1.39 -0.49 2.71
CA ALA A 77 -0.85 0.78 3.16
C ALA A 77 0.31 1.24 2.27
N ASN A 78 1.23 0.34 1.89
CA ASN A 78 2.35 0.70 1.01
C ASN A 78 1.85 1.25 -0.34
N GLY A 79 0.98 0.53 -1.04
CA GLY A 79 0.43 0.97 -2.33
C GLY A 79 -0.43 2.23 -2.23
N THR A 80 -1.26 2.32 -1.18
CA THR A 80 -2.11 3.49 -0.93
C THR A 80 -1.28 4.74 -0.63
N LEU A 81 -0.31 4.61 0.28
CA LEU A 81 0.56 5.71 0.69
C LEU A 81 1.48 6.14 -0.45
N TYR A 82 1.90 5.23 -1.33
CA TYR A 82 2.67 5.59 -2.51
C TYR A 82 1.88 6.57 -3.40
N ILE A 83 0.65 6.23 -3.77
CA ILE A 83 -0.21 7.10 -4.60
C ILE A 83 -0.53 8.41 -3.87
N ALA A 84 -0.79 8.34 -2.56
CA ALA A 84 -1.07 9.53 -1.75
C ALA A 84 0.14 10.47 -1.69
N CYS A 85 1.32 9.96 -1.35
CA CYS A 85 2.57 10.70 -1.31
C CYS A 85 2.94 11.25 -2.70
N PHE A 86 2.71 10.49 -3.77
CA PHE A 86 2.90 10.96 -5.15
C PHE A 86 2.07 12.22 -5.44
N CYS A 87 0.79 12.21 -5.07
CA CYS A 87 -0.10 13.36 -5.28
C CYS A 87 0.22 14.54 -4.35
N ILE A 88 0.53 14.27 -3.09
CA ILE A 88 0.87 15.30 -2.09
C ILE A 88 2.17 15.99 -2.49
N LEU A 89 3.20 15.23 -2.86
CA LEU A 89 4.50 15.78 -3.26
C LEU A 89 4.37 16.66 -4.51
N ARG A 90 3.52 16.29 -5.47
CA ARG A 90 3.19 17.14 -6.64
C ARG A 90 2.49 18.44 -6.27
N LYS A 91 1.63 18.43 -5.23
CA LYS A 91 0.96 19.63 -4.73
C LYS A 91 1.94 20.54 -3.98
N LEU A 92 2.83 19.97 -3.18
CA LEU A 92 3.85 20.72 -2.42
C LEU A 92 4.89 21.37 -3.35
N LEU A 93 5.35 20.64 -4.36
CA LEU A 93 6.39 21.11 -5.29
C LEU A 93 5.85 21.90 -6.49
N GLY A 94 4.53 21.85 -6.74
CA GLY A 94 3.89 22.53 -7.87
C GLY A 94 4.25 21.97 -9.26
N LYS A 95 5.23 21.05 -9.37
CA LYS A 95 5.67 20.33 -10.58
C LYS A 95 6.19 18.94 -10.21
N PHE A 96 6.32 18.05 -11.20
CA PHE A 96 7.07 16.80 -11.01
C PHE A 96 8.54 17.01 -11.31
N TYR A 97 9.40 16.39 -10.51
CA TYR A 97 10.83 16.28 -10.76
C TYR A 97 11.16 14.81 -11.02
N PHE A 98 12.25 14.51 -11.71
CA PHE A 98 12.58 13.12 -12.06
C PHE A 98 12.65 12.18 -10.83
N TRP A 99 13.12 12.67 -9.68
CA TRP A 99 13.21 11.87 -8.45
C TRP A 99 11.88 11.81 -7.66
N SER A 100 10.99 12.78 -7.85
CA SER A 100 9.82 12.95 -6.99
C SER A 100 8.81 11.78 -7.08
N PRO A 101 8.42 11.26 -8.27
CA PRO A 101 7.47 10.16 -8.33
C PRO A 101 8.07 8.81 -7.93
N GLY A 102 9.39 8.65 -8.06
CA GLY A 102 10.11 7.45 -7.63
C GLY A 102 10.44 7.54 -6.13
N PHE A 103 11.67 7.98 -5.84
CA PHE A 103 12.18 8.07 -4.46
C PHE A 103 11.35 8.98 -3.55
N GLY A 104 10.89 10.12 -4.06
CA GLY A 104 10.16 11.10 -3.24
C GLY A 104 8.83 10.56 -2.68
N ALA A 105 8.11 9.76 -3.47
CA ALA A 105 6.86 9.13 -3.04
C ALA A 105 7.09 7.76 -2.38
N ALA A 106 8.04 6.96 -2.87
CA ALA A 106 8.26 5.59 -2.41
C ALA A 106 8.93 5.49 -1.04
N LEU A 107 9.89 6.37 -0.72
CA LEU A 107 10.56 6.37 0.58
C LEU A 107 9.61 6.62 1.76
N PRO A 108 8.80 7.70 1.78
CA PRO A 108 7.87 7.94 2.87
C PRO A 108 6.77 6.86 2.93
N ALA A 109 6.28 6.41 1.77
CA ALA A 109 5.28 5.34 1.72
C ALA A 109 5.80 4.03 2.33
N SER A 110 7.01 3.61 1.95
CA SER A 110 7.63 2.38 2.47
C SER A 110 7.99 2.51 3.95
N TYR A 111 8.50 3.68 4.38
CA TYR A 111 8.81 3.93 5.78
C TYR A 111 7.56 3.83 6.67
N MET A 112 6.46 4.45 6.24
CA MET A 112 5.18 4.39 6.94
C MET A 112 4.59 2.98 6.91
N ALA A 113 4.68 2.26 5.79
CA ALA A 113 4.25 0.88 5.70
C ALA A 113 5.03 -0.02 6.68
N ILE A 114 6.35 0.13 6.78
CA ILE A 114 7.18 -0.62 7.74
C ILE A 114 6.77 -0.31 9.19
N LEU A 115 6.40 0.94 9.48
CA LEU A 115 5.90 1.30 10.82
C LEU A 115 4.54 0.66 11.13
N ILE A 116 3.69 0.50 10.13
CA ILE A 116 2.41 -0.24 10.24
C ILE A 116 2.66 -1.74 10.41
N GLU A 117 3.64 -2.29 9.69
CA GLU A 117 4.02 -3.70 9.79
C GLU A 117 4.63 -4.04 11.15
N ARG A 118 5.41 -3.12 11.74
CA ARG A 118 6.08 -3.37 13.04
C ARG A 118 5.05 -3.66 14.12
N LYS A 119 4.87 -4.95 14.35
CA LYS A 119 4.30 -5.52 15.57
C LYS A 119 5.00 -4.85 16.76
N SER A 120 4.30 -3.97 17.45
CA SER A 120 4.61 -3.64 18.83
C SER A 120 4.74 -4.99 19.56
N ARG A 121 5.92 -5.29 20.10
CA ARG A 121 6.27 -6.57 20.71
C ARG A 121 5.56 -6.77 22.07
N TYR A 122 4.23 -6.69 22.13
CA TYR A 122 3.45 -6.71 23.37
C TYR A 122 2.15 -7.53 23.28
N SER A 123 2.20 -8.73 22.71
CA SER A 123 1.09 -9.69 22.87
C SER A 123 1.55 -11.14 22.70
N SER A 124 2.44 -11.58 23.58
CA SER A 124 2.69 -12.99 23.91
C SER A 124 3.56 -13.00 25.18
N CYS A 125 2.93 -12.67 26.30
CA CYS A 125 3.34 -13.20 27.59
C CYS A 125 2.29 -14.23 28.00
#